data_AF-G2FTI4-F1
#
_entry.id   AF-G2FTI4-F1
#
_cell.length_a   1.000
_cell.length_b   1.000
_cell.length_c   1.000
_cell.angle_alpha   90.00
_cell.angle_beta   90.00
_cell.angle_gamma   90.00
#
_symmetry.space_group_name_H-M   'P 1'
#
loop_
_entity.id
_entity.type
_entity.pdbx_description
1 polymer ?
#
loop_
_entity_poly.entity_id
_entity_poly.type
_entity_poly.pdbx_seq_one_letter_code
_entity_poly.pdbx_strand_id
1 'polypeptide(L)'
;MYRLLEGARAESLPGKDVVYRFLNESRYNWRRFYQLLSLKVVGRFEKLTSAQRIRVFIVDDSVMGRERSKKVELLARIFDHVSGRFIRGYSLLTLGWSDGYSFAPIDFTLMSSAKVKNRLCEMREDLDKRSIGYKRRMEAMNPKPDAVVQMLERALNAGFSADYVLMDSWFTHAPLLQKLMDKGLHTIGMVKELKQRYCFEGNALSLSELYAKIPKNPKAEIMGSVRVQTLTGLFLKIVFVQNRNNRRDWLAILTTDIALDNAEIIRIYGMRWSIETFFKVAKSRLKLGTEFQGRSFDMMISHTTIVFTRYLILEWERRQNNDERSLGGLFYLFADEVNDLDLKTTLRQLMAFVLDLLPNKPKNRESLSQLLNWISDLPSYIKALFAQLGCES
;
A
#
# COMPACT_ATOMS: atom_id res chain seq x y z
N MET A 1 16.85 -8.40 19.56
CA MET A 1 16.58 -9.21 20.75
C MET A 1 17.86 -9.73 21.42
N TYR A 2 18.75 -10.43 20.71
CA TYR A 2 20.01 -10.96 21.25
C TYR A 2 20.86 -9.89 21.97
N ARG A 3 21.13 -8.75 21.30
CA ARG A 3 21.85 -7.61 21.89
C ARG A 3 21.18 -6.92 23.10
N LEU A 4 19.87 -7.12 23.29
CA LEU A 4 19.11 -6.53 24.40
C LEU A 4 19.14 -7.44 25.64
N LEU A 5 19.13 -8.77 25.42
CA LEU A 5 19.27 -9.77 26.47
C LEU A 5 20.72 -9.92 26.97
N GLU A 6 21.70 -9.44 26.22
CA GLU A 6 23.12 -9.37 26.62
C GLU A 6 23.52 -8.00 27.20
N GLY A 7 22.61 -7.03 27.25
CA GLY A 7 22.87 -5.68 27.73
C GLY A 7 22.57 -5.49 29.22
N ALA A 8 22.88 -4.31 29.76
CA ALA A 8 22.70 -3.97 31.19
C ALA A 8 21.25 -4.07 31.72
N ARG A 9 20.25 -4.24 30.84
CA ARG A 9 18.84 -4.44 31.22
C ARG A 9 18.41 -5.91 31.19
N ALA A 10 19.34 -6.85 31.00
CA ALA A 10 19.06 -8.28 30.85
C ALA A 10 18.21 -8.84 32.01
N GLU A 11 18.53 -8.47 33.25
CA GLU A 11 17.82 -8.96 34.45
C GLU A 11 16.35 -8.51 34.52
N SER A 12 16.02 -7.38 33.88
CA SER A 12 14.65 -6.84 33.82
C SER A 12 13.83 -7.38 32.64
N LEU A 13 14.44 -8.17 31.75
CA LEU A 13 13.81 -8.67 30.54
C LEU A 13 13.47 -10.16 30.67
N PRO A 14 12.34 -10.60 30.08
CA PRO A 14 11.99 -12.01 30.08
C PRO A 14 13.05 -12.83 29.35
N GLY A 15 13.35 -14.01 29.90
CA GLY A 15 14.27 -14.98 29.30
C GLY A 15 13.88 -15.33 27.87
N LYS A 16 14.87 -15.78 27.09
CA LYS A 16 14.69 -16.17 25.69
C LYS A 16 13.58 -17.22 25.56
N ASP A 17 13.59 -18.23 26.40
CA ASP A 17 12.60 -19.31 26.45
C ASP A 17 11.16 -18.77 26.62
N VAL A 18 10.95 -17.75 27.45
CA VAL A 18 9.65 -17.11 27.68
C VAL A 18 9.14 -16.48 26.39
N VAL A 19 10.01 -15.77 25.67
CA VAL A 19 9.61 -15.11 24.42
C VAL A 19 9.35 -16.14 23.32
N TYR A 20 10.16 -17.19 23.20
CA TYR A 20 9.87 -18.26 22.25
C TYR A 20 8.54 -18.96 22.59
N ARG A 21 8.24 -19.23 23.87
CA ARG A 21 6.93 -19.76 24.28
C ARG A 21 5.79 -18.82 23.90
N PHE A 22 5.95 -17.52 24.17
CA PHE A 22 4.96 -16.51 23.80
C PHE A 22 4.68 -16.46 22.29
N LEU A 23 5.73 -16.47 21.46
CA LEU A 23 5.56 -16.43 20.00
C LEU A 23 5.06 -17.75 19.40
N ASN A 24 5.20 -18.88 20.10
CA ASN A 24 4.71 -20.19 19.65
C ASN A 24 3.29 -20.54 20.15
N GLU A 25 2.70 -19.71 21.01
CA GLU A 25 1.39 -20.01 21.60
C GLU A 25 0.26 -19.84 20.56
N SER A 26 -0.37 -20.96 20.22
CA SER A 26 -1.44 -21.06 19.21
C SER A 26 -2.77 -20.40 19.61
N ARG A 27 -2.96 -20.09 20.90
CA ARG A 27 -4.20 -19.49 21.43
C ARG A 27 -4.21 -17.97 21.35
N TYR A 28 -3.06 -17.31 21.22
CA TYR A 28 -3.03 -15.85 21.15
C TYR A 28 -3.60 -15.34 19.83
N ASN A 29 -4.56 -14.42 19.94
CA ASN A 29 -5.23 -13.85 18.80
C ASN A 29 -4.45 -12.67 18.20
N TRP A 30 -3.31 -12.98 17.58
CA TRP A 30 -2.46 -12.00 16.90
C TRP A 30 -3.20 -11.18 15.85
N ARG A 31 -4.14 -11.80 15.12
CA ARG A 31 -4.98 -11.10 14.14
C ARG A 31 -5.85 -10.05 14.83
N ARG A 32 -6.58 -10.41 15.90
CA ARG A 32 -7.44 -9.45 16.61
C ARG A 32 -6.63 -8.31 17.21
N PHE A 33 -5.48 -8.61 17.83
CA PHE A 33 -4.56 -7.57 18.29
C PHE A 33 -4.20 -6.61 17.16
N TYR A 34 -3.78 -7.15 16.00
CA TYR A 34 -3.35 -6.33 14.88
C TYR A 34 -4.49 -5.53 14.24
N GLN A 35 -5.66 -6.12 14.08
CA GLN A 35 -6.85 -5.44 13.55
C GLN A 35 -7.29 -4.29 14.45
N LEU A 36 -7.28 -4.48 15.77
CA LEU A 36 -7.61 -3.40 16.72
C LEU A 36 -6.59 -2.25 16.65
N LEU A 37 -5.30 -2.57 16.53
CA LEU A 37 -4.25 -1.56 16.38
C LEU A 37 -4.37 -0.81 15.05
N SER A 38 -4.49 -1.55 13.94
CA SER A 38 -4.60 -0.99 12.60
C SER A 38 -5.87 -0.16 12.43
N LEU A 39 -7.00 -0.57 13.02
CA LEU A 39 -8.23 0.24 12.99
C LEU A 39 -8.05 1.56 13.73
N LYS A 40 -7.39 1.56 14.90
CA LYS A 40 -7.07 2.80 15.63
C LYS A 40 -6.17 3.72 14.81
N VAL A 41 -5.21 3.17 14.07
CA VAL A 41 -4.30 3.94 13.21
C VAL A 41 -5.03 4.49 11.98
N VAL A 42 -5.79 3.65 11.27
CA VAL A 42 -6.60 4.06 10.12
C VAL A 42 -7.61 5.14 10.51
N GLY A 43 -8.34 4.97 11.62
CA GLY A 43 -9.28 5.98 12.10
C GLY A 43 -8.63 7.31 12.49
N ARG A 44 -7.30 7.37 12.59
CA ARG A 44 -6.55 8.63 12.78
C ARG A 44 -6.07 9.20 11.46
N PHE A 45 -5.71 8.36 10.49
CA PHE A 45 -5.50 8.80 9.10
C PHE A 45 -6.76 9.41 8.51
N GLU A 46 -7.92 8.79 8.72
CA GLU A 46 -9.20 9.29 8.24
C GLU A 46 -9.53 10.69 8.79
N LYS A 47 -9.14 11.00 10.03
CA LYS A 47 -9.31 12.35 10.61
C LYS A 47 -8.44 13.42 9.97
N LEU A 48 -7.32 13.03 9.36
CA LEU A 48 -6.38 13.93 8.68
C LEU A 48 -6.72 14.08 7.19
N THR A 49 -7.66 13.29 6.69
CA THR A 49 -7.98 13.17 5.27
C THR A 49 -9.37 13.77 5.00
N SER A 50 -9.56 14.39 3.83
CA SER A 50 -10.87 14.93 3.43
C SER A 50 -11.91 13.82 3.30
N ALA A 51 -13.16 14.08 3.70
CA ALA A 51 -14.27 13.15 3.54
C ALA A 51 -14.53 12.76 2.07
N GLN A 52 -14.13 13.59 1.12
CA GLN A 52 -14.26 13.32 -0.32
C GLN A 52 -13.10 12.48 -0.90
N ARG A 53 -12.09 12.14 -0.09
CA ARG A 53 -10.93 11.38 -0.54
C ARG A 53 -11.31 9.91 -0.72
N ILE A 54 -11.05 9.38 -1.90
CA ILE A 54 -11.18 7.95 -2.18
C ILE A 54 -10.25 7.13 -1.27
N ARG A 55 -10.83 6.11 -0.65
CA ARG A 55 -10.18 5.09 0.16
C ARG A 55 -10.26 3.76 -0.57
N VAL A 56 -9.21 2.97 -0.46
CA VAL A 56 -9.10 1.71 -1.18
C VAL A 56 -8.62 0.59 -0.27
N PHE A 57 -9.20 -0.59 -0.48
CA PHE A 57 -8.56 -1.84 -0.10
C PHE A 57 -7.60 -2.25 -1.21
N ILE A 58 -6.42 -2.75 -0.85
CA ILE A 58 -5.40 -3.19 -1.79
C ILE A 58 -5.03 -4.63 -1.47
N VAL A 59 -5.17 -5.52 -2.44
CA VAL A 59 -4.82 -6.94 -2.30
C VAL A 59 -3.65 -7.25 -3.22
N ASP A 60 -2.59 -7.77 -2.61
CA ASP A 60 -1.41 -8.23 -3.33
C ASP A 60 -0.71 -9.31 -2.50
N ASP A 61 0.17 -10.09 -3.13
CA ASP A 61 0.96 -11.09 -2.44
C ASP A 61 2.45 -10.92 -2.64
N SER A 62 3.20 -11.30 -1.60
CA SER A 62 4.64 -11.28 -1.64
C SER A 62 5.22 -12.63 -1.30
N VAL A 63 6.19 -13.06 -2.09
CA VAL A 63 6.90 -14.31 -1.84
C VAL A 63 7.72 -14.22 -0.55
N MET A 64 7.53 -15.18 0.36
CA MET A 64 8.30 -15.34 1.59
C MET A 64 9.14 -16.62 1.50
N GLY A 65 10.37 -16.47 0.99
CA GLY A 65 11.29 -17.58 0.75
C GLY A 65 11.85 -18.23 2.01
N ARG A 66 11.98 -19.56 1.95
CA ARG A 66 12.54 -20.46 2.97
C ARG A 66 13.41 -21.53 2.30
N GLU A 67 14.20 -21.15 1.29
CA GLU A 67 14.92 -22.09 0.41
C GLU A 67 15.83 -23.07 1.17
N ARG A 68 16.46 -22.62 2.27
CA ARG A 68 17.34 -23.46 3.10
C ARG A 68 16.59 -24.34 4.11
N SER A 69 15.28 -24.15 4.26
CA SER A 69 14.47 -24.88 5.23
C SER A 69 14.02 -26.24 4.70
N LYS A 70 13.96 -27.23 5.60
CA LYS A 70 13.50 -28.60 5.30
C LYS A 70 12.36 -29.08 6.21
N LYS A 71 12.14 -28.45 7.37
CA LYS A 71 11.24 -28.91 8.43
C LYS A 71 10.40 -27.76 9.01
N VAL A 72 10.10 -26.75 8.21
CA VAL A 72 9.21 -25.64 8.64
C VAL A 72 7.78 -26.08 8.33
N GLU A 73 6.88 -25.88 9.27
CA GLU A 73 5.49 -26.33 9.18
C GLU A 73 4.77 -25.70 7.97
N LEU A 74 3.98 -26.49 7.23
CA LEU A 74 3.28 -26.05 6.00
C LEU A 74 4.20 -25.50 4.89
N LEU A 75 5.50 -25.81 4.91
CA LEU A 75 6.41 -25.40 3.84
C LEU A 75 5.94 -25.94 2.49
N ALA A 76 5.88 -25.10 1.46
CA ALA A 76 5.42 -25.51 0.13
C ALA A 76 6.39 -25.09 -0.98
N ARG A 77 6.25 -25.74 -2.14
CA ARG A 77 6.82 -25.29 -3.42
C ARG A 77 5.88 -24.25 -4.03
N ILE A 78 6.36 -23.02 -4.15
CA ILE A 78 5.65 -21.90 -4.76
C ILE A 78 6.41 -21.41 -5.98
N PHE A 79 5.71 -20.99 -7.02
CA PHE A 79 6.34 -20.38 -8.18
C PHE A 79 6.57 -18.90 -7.92
N ASP A 80 7.81 -18.45 -8.05
CA ASP A 80 8.16 -17.04 -7.97
C ASP A 80 8.23 -16.47 -9.39
N HIS A 81 7.26 -15.63 -9.75
CA HIS A 81 7.17 -15.01 -11.06
C HIS A 81 8.30 -13.99 -11.32
N VAL A 82 8.94 -13.47 -10.27
CA VAL A 82 10.06 -12.53 -10.42
C VAL A 82 11.31 -13.26 -10.86
N SER A 83 11.62 -14.40 -10.24
CA SER A 83 12.80 -15.21 -10.58
C SER A 83 12.53 -16.31 -11.62
N GLY A 84 11.27 -16.54 -12.00
CA GLY A 84 10.87 -17.56 -12.98
C GLY A 84 11.09 -19.00 -12.51
N ARG A 85 11.27 -19.24 -11.21
CA ARG A 85 11.58 -20.56 -10.64
C ARG A 85 10.68 -20.92 -9.48
N PHE A 86 10.59 -22.22 -9.20
CA PHE A 86 9.97 -22.70 -7.98
C PHE A 86 10.93 -22.51 -6.80
N ILE A 87 10.42 -21.88 -5.74
CA ILE A 87 11.13 -21.75 -4.47
C ILE A 87 10.36 -22.47 -3.36
N ARG A 88 11.06 -22.73 -2.25
CA ARG A 88 10.42 -23.24 -1.02
C ARG A 88 10.00 -22.05 -0.16
N GLY A 89 8.76 -22.00 0.30
CA GLY A 89 8.29 -20.90 1.12
C GLY A 89 6.76 -20.78 1.16
N TYR A 90 6.31 -19.53 1.31
CA TYR A 90 4.89 -19.17 1.40
C TYR A 90 4.60 -17.97 0.50
N SER A 91 3.36 -17.85 0.06
CA SER A 91 2.84 -16.60 -0.52
C SER A 91 2.18 -15.81 0.60
N LEU A 92 2.77 -14.67 0.96
CA LEU A 92 2.20 -13.77 1.97
C LEU A 92 1.14 -12.89 1.30
N LEU A 93 -0.10 -13.36 1.31
CA LEU A 93 -1.24 -12.60 0.83
C LEU A 93 -1.57 -11.51 1.84
N THR A 94 -1.58 -10.25 1.41
CA THR A 94 -1.78 -9.08 2.28
C THR A 94 -2.95 -8.26 1.80
N LEU A 95 -3.78 -7.82 2.75
CA LEU A 95 -4.80 -6.81 2.54
C LEU A 95 -4.33 -5.52 3.21
N GLY A 96 -4.24 -4.46 2.42
CA GLY A 96 -3.95 -3.12 2.89
C GLY A 96 -5.13 -2.18 2.72
N TRP A 97 -5.13 -1.10 3.48
CA TRP A 97 -5.99 0.07 3.34
C TRP A 97 -5.13 1.27 2.92
N SER A 98 -5.65 2.13 2.05
CA SER A 98 -4.99 3.38 1.68
C SER A 98 -5.98 4.49 1.37
N ASP A 99 -5.62 5.71 1.70
CA ASP A 99 -6.26 6.96 1.23
C ASP A 99 -5.45 7.63 0.10
N GLY A 100 -4.48 6.90 -0.47
CA GLY A 100 -3.60 7.37 -1.54
C GLY A 100 -2.45 8.25 -1.06
N TYR A 101 -2.37 8.54 0.25
CA TYR A 101 -1.20 9.16 0.88
C TYR A 101 -0.57 8.22 1.89
N SER A 102 -1.38 7.56 2.71
CA SER A 102 -1.00 6.60 3.73
C SER A 102 -1.31 5.18 3.30
N PHE A 103 -0.55 4.22 3.83
CA PHE A 103 -0.82 2.80 3.64
C PHE A 103 -0.76 2.03 4.95
N ALA A 104 -1.84 1.34 5.30
CA ALA A 104 -1.89 0.45 6.45
C ALA A 104 -2.09 -0.98 5.97
N PRO A 105 -1.18 -1.93 6.24
CA PRO A 105 -1.55 -3.34 6.18
C PRO A 105 -2.59 -3.59 7.28
N ILE A 106 -3.66 -4.32 6.99
CA ILE A 106 -4.77 -4.53 7.95
C ILE A 106 -5.08 -6.00 8.22
N ASP A 107 -4.77 -6.90 7.27
CA ASP A 107 -4.81 -8.36 7.48
C ASP A 107 -3.79 -9.05 6.57
N PHE A 108 -3.44 -10.28 6.90
CA PHE A 108 -2.62 -11.14 6.04
C PHE A 108 -2.97 -12.62 6.23
N THR A 109 -2.71 -13.39 5.18
CA THR A 109 -2.71 -14.86 5.24
C THR A 109 -1.38 -15.37 4.68
N LEU A 110 -0.68 -16.16 5.49
CA LEU A 110 0.56 -16.80 5.08
C LEU A 110 0.21 -18.09 4.33
N MET A 111 0.03 -18.00 3.02
CA MET A 111 -0.47 -19.07 2.18
C MET A 111 0.59 -20.16 1.97
N SER A 112 0.23 -21.40 2.31
CA SER A 112 0.85 -22.61 1.81
C SER A 112 0.17 -23.05 0.51
N SER A 113 0.51 -24.24 -0.01
CA SER A 113 -0.19 -24.78 -1.17
C SER A 113 -1.46 -25.53 -0.78
N ALA A 114 -2.58 -25.16 -1.42
CA ALA A 114 -3.82 -25.94 -1.35
C ALA A 114 -3.64 -27.37 -1.89
N LYS A 115 -2.72 -27.56 -2.84
CA LYS A 115 -2.42 -28.88 -3.41
C LYS A 115 -1.42 -29.61 -2.51
N VAL A 116 -1.85 -30.73 -1.92
CA VAL A 116 -1.02 -31.58 -1.04
C VAL A 116 0.32 -31.92 -1.68
N LYS A 117 0.34 -32.29 -2.97
CA LYS A 117 1.57 -32.62 -3.72
C LYS A 117 2.64 -31.52 -3.74
N ASN A 118 2.26 -30.26 -3.51
CA ASN A 118 3.17 -29.13 -3.49
C ASN A 118 3.59 -28.75 -2.06
N ARG A 119 2.98 -29.34 -1.03
CA ARG A 119 3.40 -29.17 0.37
C ARG A 119 4.52 -30.16 0.68
N LEU A 120 5.60 -29.62 1.23
CA LEU A 120 6.81 -30.34 1.62
C LEU A 120 6.78 -30.75 3.09
N CYS A 121 6.02 -30.01 3.90
CA CYS A 121 5.76 -30.33 5.30
C CYS A 121 4.29 -30.08 5.58
N GLU A 122 3.65 -30.99 6.30
CA GLU A 122 2.26 -30.83 6.74
C GLU A 122 2.16 -30.02 8.05
N MET A 123 0.92 -29.74 8.46
CA MET A 123 0.65 -29.19 9.79
C MET A 123 0.90 -30.24 10.87
N ARG A 124 1.14 -29.78 12.10
CA ARG A 124 1.19 -30.67 13.28
C ARG A 124 -0.16 -31.32 13.55
N GLU A 125 -0.13 -32.58 14.00
CA GLU A 125 -1.33 -33.36 14.32
C GLU A 125 -1.87 -33.08 15.72
N ASP A 126 -1.02 -32.63 16.65
CA ASP A 126 -1.32 -32.44 18.07
C ASP A 126 -1.97 -31.07 18.41
N LEU A 127 -2.61 -30.43 17.43
CA LEU A 127 -3.21 -29.11 17.59
C LEU A 127 -4.68 -29.19 18.00
N ASP A 128 -5.08 -28.41 19.02
CA ASP A 128 -6.50 -28.22 19.35
C ASP A 128 -7.20 -27.53 18.17
N LYS A 129 -8.16 -28.23 17.55
CA LYS A 129 -8.93 -27.76 16.39
C LYS A 129 -9.77 -26.52 16.68
N ARG A 130 -10.04 -26.22 17.96
CA ARG A 130 -10.75 -25.02 18.40
C ARG A 130 -9.84 -23.79 18.45
N SER A 131 -8.53 -24.00 18.52
CA SER A 131 -7.54 -22.92 18.63
C SER A 131 -7.52 -22.02 17.40
N ILE A 132 -7.05 -20.79 17.60
CA ILE A 132 -6.89 -19.81 16.53
C ILE A 132 -5.75 -20.22 15.60
N GLY A 133 -4.66 -20.75 16.17
CA GLY A 133 -3.53 -21.29 15.41
C GLY A 133 -3.94 -22.42 14.46
N TYR A 134 -4.86 -23.30 14.84
CA TYR A 134 -5.41 -24.31 13.94
C TYR A 134 -6.19 -23.68 12.78
N LYS A 135 -7.11 -22.74 13.08
CA LYS A 135 -7.88 -22.02 12.05
C LYS A 135 -6.97 -21.29 11.05
N ARG A 136 -5.88 -20.68 11.51
CA ARG A 136 -4.88 -20.01 10.65
C ARG A 136 -4.17 -20.98 9.70
N ARG A 137 -3.93 -22.22 10.11
CA ARG A 137 -3.35 -23.27 9.24
C ARG A 137 -4.34 -23.73 8.17
N MET A 138 -5.61 -23.87 8.54
CA MET A 138 -6.67 -24.20 7.58
C MET A 138 -6.80 -23.09 6.53
N GLU A 139 -6.80 -21.82 6.95
CA GLU A 139 -6.77 -20.66 6.04
C GLU A 139 -5.58 -20.70 5.08
N ALA A 140 -4.39 -21.06 5.57
CA ALA A 140 -3.17 -21.13 4.76
C ALA A 140 -3.24 -22.15 3.62
N MET A 141 -4.15 -23.13 3.71
CA MET A 141 -4.34 -24.17 2.70
C MET A 141 -5.53 -23.89 1.78
N ASN A 142 -6.26 -22.79 1.98
CA ASN A 142 -7.36 -22.42 1.10
C ASN A 142 -6.87 -21.98 -0.29
N PRO A 143 -7.73 -22.07 -1.33
CA PRO A 143 -7.48 -21.36 -2.57
C PRO A 143 -7.30 -19.86 -2.32
N LYS A 144 -6.32 -19.26 -2.99
CA LYS A 144 -6.01 -17.82 -2.85
C LYS A 144 -7.23 -16.90 -3.06
N PRO A 145 -8.11 -17.13 -4.06
CA PRO A 145 -9.31 -16.30 -4.25
C PRO A 145 -10.26 -16.33 -3.06
N ASP A 146 -10.44 -17.49 -2.42
CA ASP A 146 -11.31 -17.63 -1.25
C ASP A 146 -10.70 -16.93 -0.03
N ALA A 147 -9.37 -17.00 0.12
CA ALA A 147 -8.66 -16.27 1.17
C ALA A 147 -8.83 -14.75 1.02
N VAL A 148 -8.84 -14.21 -0.20
CA VAL A 148 -9.12 -12.79 -0.47
C VAL A 148 -10.51 -12.40 0.03
N VAL A 149 -11.55 -13.15 -0.36
CA VAL A 149 -12.93 -12.86 0.03
C VAL A 149 -13.06 -12.87 1.56
N GLN A 150 -12.49 -13.88 2.21
CA GLN A 150 -12.51 -13.97 3.68
C GLN A 150 -11.71 -12.84 4.36
N MET A 151 -10.61 -12.36 3.76
CA MET A 151 -9.84 -11.22 4.28
C MET A 151 -10.65 -9.93 4.22
N LEU A 152 -11.36 -9.68 3.11
CA LEU A 152 -12.22 -8.51 2.95
C LEU A 152 -13.42 -8.55 3.91
N GLU A 153 -14.10 -9.69 4.03
CA GLU A 153 -15.19 -9.87 5.01
C GLU A 153 -14.73 -9.58 6.43
N ARG A 154 -13.56 -10.09 6.84
CA ARG A 154 -13.00 -9.81 8.17
C ARG A 154 -12.66 -8.34 8.36
N ALA A 155 -12.17 -7.66 7.32
CA ALA A 155 -11.87 -6.23 7.40
C ALA A 155 -13.15 -5.41 7.57
N LEU A 156 -14.18 -5.68 6.77
CA LEU A 156 -15.48 -5.03 6.89
C LEU A 156 -16.10 -5.26 8.27
N ASN A 157 -16.10 -6.51 8.75
CA ASN A 157 -16.62 -6.86 10.07
C ASN A 157 -15.81 -6.25 11.22
N ALA A 158 -14.53 -5.95 11.00
CA ALA A 158 -13.69 -5.25 11.96
C ALA A 158 -13.92 -3.71 11.96
N GLY A 159 -14.72 -3.19 11.03
CA GLY A 159 -15.07 -1.77 10.94
C GLY A 159 -14.23 -0.97 9.95
N PHE A 160 -13.39 -1.61 9.13
CA PHE A 160 -12.72 -0.92 8.03
C PHE A 160 -13.70 -0.65 6.89
N SER A 161 -13.53 0.47 6.18
CA SER A 161 -14.29 0.80 4.98
C SER A 161 -13.37 1.33 3.88
N ALA A 162 -13.78 1.11 2.64
CA ALA A 162 -13.12 1.61 1.44
C ALA A 162 -14.13 1.69 0.30
N ASP A 163 -13.86 2.55 -0.67
CA ASP A 163 -14.74 2.78 -1.82
C ASP A 163 -14.48 1.75 -2.93
N TYR A 164 -13.22 1.28 -3.06
CA TYR A 164 -12.83 0.30 -4.06
C TYR A 164 -11.87 -0.76 -3.52
N VAL A 165 -11.87 -1.93 -4.15
CA VAL A 165 -10.85 -2.97 -3.99
C VAL A 165 -9.90 -2.94 -5.19
N LEU A 166 -8.60 -2.74 -4.93
CA LEU A 166 -7.56 -2.73 -5.94
C LEU A 166 -6.79 -4.04 -5.93
N MET A 167 -6.60 -4.63 -7.11
CA MET A 167 -5.91 -5.91 -7.23
C MET A 167 -5.02 -5.97 -8.47
N ASP A 168 -4.01 -6.83 -8.41
CA ASP A 168 -3.18 -7.11 -9.58
C ASP A 168 -3.89 -8.08 -10.58
N SER A 169 -3.19 -8.41 -11.65
CA SER A 169 -3.71 -9.31 -12.70
C SER A 169 -3.95 -10.76 -12.27
N TRP A 170 -3.41 -11.20 -11.12
CA TRP A 170 -3.64 -12.55 -10.63
C TRP A 170 -5.02 -12.72 -10.00
N PHE A 171 -5.68 -11.62 -9.65
CA PHE A 171 -6.97 -11.64 -8.97
C PHE A 171 -8.16 -11.22 -9.83
N THR A 172 -7.96 -10.83 -11.10
CA THR A 172 -9.02 -10.29 -11.96
C THR A 172 -9.82 -11.34 -12.75
N HIS A 173 -9.95 -12.56 -12.21
CA HIS A 173 -10.73 -13.62 -12.84
C HIS A 173 -12.23 -13.50 -12.50
N ALA A 174 -13.10 -13.78 -13.48
CA ALA A 174 -14.54 -13.52 -13.39
C ALA A 174 -15.23 -14.09 -12.12
N PRO A 175 -14.96 -15.32 -11.65
CA PRO A 175 -15.56 -15.82 -10.41
C PRO A 175 -15.26 -14.99 -9.15
N LEU A 176 -14.04 -14.45 -9.02
CA LEU A 176 -13.70 -13.60 -7.88
C LEU A 176 -14.37 -12.23 -8.00
N LEU A 177 -14.38 -11.63 -9.20
CA LEU A 177 -15.07 -10.36 -9.44
C LEU A 177 -16.57 -10.46 -9.09
N GLN A 178 -17.22 -11.58 -9.47
CA GLN A 178 -18.61 -11.83 -9.10
C GLN A 178 -18.79 -11.88 -7.57
N LYS A 179 -17.97 -12.68 -6.86
CA LYS A 179 -18.04 -12.77 -5.39
C LYS A 179 -17.84 -11.43 -4.68
N LEU A 180 -17.01 -10.54 -5.22
CA LEU A 180 -16.79 -9.20 -4.67
C LEU A 180 -17.98 -8.29 -4.97
N MET A 181 -18.53 -8.35 -6.18
CA MET A 181 -19.71 -7.58 -6.57
C MET A 181 -20.98 -8.00 -5.81
N ASP A 182 -21.15 -9.29 -5.54
CA ASP A 182 -22.25 -9.81 -4.70
C ASP A 182 -22.21 -9.24 -3.26
N LYS A 183 -21.05 -8.72 -2.84
CA LYS A 183 -20.84 -8.03 -1.56
C LYS A 183 -20.89 -6.51 -1.66
N GLY A 184 -21.22 -5.97 -2.83
CA GLY A 184 -21.22 -4.52 -3.09
C GLY A 184 -19.82 -3.90 -3.16
N LEU A 185 -18.77 -4.70 -3.38
CA LEU A 185 -17.39 -4.20 -3.47
C LEU A 185 -16.99 -3.99 -4.93
N HIS A 186 -16.97 -2.71 -5.34
CA HIS A 186 -16.42 -2.35 -6.64
C HIS A 186 -14.92 -2.63 -6.70
N THR A 187 -14.48 -3.24 -7.79
CA THR A 187 -13.11 -3.71 -7.95
C THR A 187 -12.47 -3.06 -9.15
N ILE A 188 -11.23 -2.58 -8.99
CA ILE A 188 -10.38 -2.07 -10.07
C ILE A 188 -9.10 -2.90 -10.11
N GLY A 189 -8.75 -3.46 -11.26
CA GLY A 189 -7.59 -4.34 -11.35
C GLY A 189 -6.99 -4.41 -12.73
N MET A 190 -5.68 -4.67 -12.78
CA MET A 190 -5.00 -4.91 -14.05
C MET A 190 -5.43 -6.25 -14.64
N VAL A 191 -5.44 -6.35 -15.97
CA VAL A 191 -5.83 -7.56 -16.70
C VAL A 191 -4.69 -7.96 -17.61
N LYS A 192 -4.45 -9.26 -17.71
CA LYS A 192 -3.51 -9.84 -18.68
C LYS A 192 -4.27 -10.69 -19.69
N GLU A 193 -3.69 -10.81 -20.88
CA GLU A 193 -4.16 -11.76 -21.89
C GLU A 193 -4.06 -13.18 -21.32
N LEU A 194 -5.22 -13.80 -21.11
CA LEU A 194 -5.40 -15.14 -20.55
C LEU A 194 -6.55 -15.82 -21.29
N LYS A 195 -7.00 -16.98 -20.81
CA LYS A 195 -8.15 -17.71 -21.38
C LYS A 195 -9.51 -17.05 -21.10
N GLN A 196 -9.55 -15.97 -20.33
CA GLN A 196 -10.79 -15.26 -20.01
C GLN A 196 -11.36 -14.59 -21.28
N ARG A 197 -12.66 -14.77 -21.49
CA ARG A 197 -13.40 -14.17 -22.60
C ARG A 197 -14.44 -13.19 -22.08
N TYR A 198 -14.73 -12.17 -22.87
CA TYR A 198 -15.62 -11.07 -22.57
C TYR A 198 -16.71 -10.98 -23.65
N CYS A 199 -17.96 -10.88 -23.23
CA CYS A 199 -19.08 -10.64 -24.13
C CYS A 199 -19.08 -9.17 -24.57
N PHE A 200 -18.93 -8.94 -25.87
CA PHE A 200 -19.00 -7.62 -26.50
C PHE A 200 -19.76 -7.75 -27.82
N GLU A 201 -20.83 -6.96 -27.99
CA GLU A 201 -21.69 -6.99 -29.19
C GLU A 201 -22.16 -8.42 -29.56
N GLY A 202 -22.51 -9.23 -28.56
CA GLY A 202 -22.96 -10.61 -28.74
C GLY A 202 -21.84 -11.64 -28.99
N ASN A 203 -20.58 -11.22 -29.11
CA ASN A 203 -19.43 -12.10 -29.36
C ASN A 203 -18.57 -12.28 -28.11
N ALA A 204 -18.00 -13.48 -27.93
CA ALA A 204 -17.06 -13.78 -26.85
C ALA A 204 -15.62 -13.51 -27.31
N LEU A 205 -15.06 -12.38 -26.89
CA LEU A 205 -13.76 -11.87 -27.34
C LEU A 205 -12.67 -12.01 -26.26
N SER A 206 -11.41 -12.17 -26.67
CA SER A 206 -10.24 -12.01 -25.80
C SER A 206 -9.92 -10.54 -25.54
N LEU A 207 -8.97 -10.28 -24.64
CA LEU A 207 -8.54 -8.93 -24.33
C LEU A 207 -7.87 -8.23 -25.52
N SER A 208 -7.08 -8.97 -26.31
CA SER A 208 -6.46 -8.50 -27.55
C SER A 208 -7.47 -8.24 -28.67
N GLU A 209 -8.50 -9.09 -28.78
CA GLU A 209 -9.60 -8.89 -29.73
C GLU A 209 -10.43 -7.65 -29.38
N LEU A 210 -10.69 -7.42 -28.09
CA LEU A 210 -11.31 -6.19 -27.61
C LEU A 210 -10.47 -4.96 -27.94
N TYR A 211 -9.16 -5.01 -27.67
CA TYR A 211 -8.26 -3.90 -27.99
C TYR A 211 -8.27 -3.54 -29.49
N ALA A 212 -8.39 -4.55 -30.37
CA ALA A 212 -8.47 -4.34 -31.81
C ALA A 212 -9.77 -3.63 -32.25
N LYS A 213 -10.85 -3.75 -31.47
CA LYS A 213 -12.18 -3.16 -31.77
C LYS A 213 -12.34 -1.71 -31.30
N ILE A 214 -11.46 -1.22 -30.43
CA ILE A 214 -11.59 0.12 -29.83
C ILE A 214 -11.02 1.19 -30.77
N PRO A 215 -11.69 2.34 -30.95
CA PRO A 215 -11.13 3.49 -31.64
C PRO A 215 -9.84 3.94 -30.95
N LYS A 216 -8.71 3.87 -31.65
CA LYS A 216 -7.40 4.17 -31.08
C LYS A 216 -7.10 5.67 -31.19
N ASN A 217 -6.72 6.29 -30.08
CA ASN A 217 -6.03 7.57 -30.11
C ASN A 217 -4.52 7.36 -29.85
N PRO A 218 -3.68 7.24 -30.88
CA PRO A 218 -2.26 6.88 -30.72
C PRO A 218 -1.41 7.95 -30.02
N LYS A 219 -1.95 9.17 -29.83
CA LYS A 219 -1.26 10.27 -29.13
C LYS A 219 -1.65 10.40 -27.66
N ALA A 220 -2.70 9.68 -27.22
CA ALA A 220 -3.18 9.75 -25.84
C ALA A 220 -2.56 8.64 -24.99
N GLU A 221 -2.21 8.95 -23.75
CA GLU A 221 -1.78 7.95 -22.76
C GLU A 221 -2.90 6.94 -22.46
N ILE A 222 -4.15 7.41 -22.47
CA ILE A 222 -5.36 6.59 -22.42
C ILE A 222 -5.78 6.32 -23.86
N MET A 223 -5.58 5.09 -24.32
CA MET A 223 -5.82 4.71 -25.71
C MET A 223 -7.30 4.58 -26.04
N GLY A 224 -8.11 4.16 -25.05
CA GLY A 224 -9.56 4.01 -25.17
C GLY A 224 -10.13 3.11 -24.07
N SER A 225 -11.44 2.91 -24.09
CA SER A 225 -12.11 1.97 -23.19
C SER A 225 -13.31 1.31 -23.85
N VAL A 226 -13.74 0.19 -23.29
CA VAL A 226 -14.87 -0.60 -23.75
C VAL A 226 -15.69 -1.08 -22.56
N ARG A 227 -17.01 -1.15 -22.72
CA ARG A 227 -17.92 -1.78 -21.76
C ARG A 227 -18.25 -3.18 -22.26
N VAL A 228 -18.10 -4.17 -21.41
CA VAL A 228 -18.27 -5.59 -21.72
C VAL A 228 -19.03 -6.29 -20.61
N GLN A 229 -19.43 -7.53 -20.84
CA GLN A 229 -19.90 -8.41 -19.78
C GLN A 229 -18.97 -9.62 -19.65
N THR A 230 -18.85 -10.17 -18.44
CA THR A 230 -18.33 -11.54 -18.28
C THR A 230 -19.32 -12.54 -18.89
N LEU A 231 -18.89 -13.78 -19.12
CA LEU A 231 -19.79 -14.87 -19.51
C LEU A 231 -20.92 -15.12 -18.48
N THR A 232 -20.72 -14.69 -17.23
CA THR A 232 -21.72 -14.79 -16.16
C THR A 232 -22.66 -13.58 -16.10
N GLY A 233 -22.52 -12.60 -17.00
CA GLY A 233 -23.37 -11.41 -17.09
C GLY A 233 -22.91 -10.21 -16.25
N LEU A 234 -21.75 -10.28 -15.59
CA LEU A 234 -21.24 -9.14 -14.81
C LEU A 234 -20.73 -8.05 -15.75
N PHE A 235 -21.27 -6.84 -15.61
CA PHE A 235 -20.82 -5.68 -16.37
C PHE A 235 -19.44 -5.21 -15.91
N LEU A 236 -18.56 -4.95 -16.88
CA LEU A 236 -17.22 -4.46 -16.69
C LEU A 236 -16.95 -3.29 -17.63
N LYS A 237 -16.06 -2.40 -17.22
CA LYS A 237 -15.41 -1.43 -18.11
C LYS A 237 -13.92 -1.71 -18.13
N ILE A 238 -13.34 -1.86 -19.33
CA ILE A 238 -11.92 -2.11 -19.53
C ILE A 238 -11.31 -0.88 -20.20
N VAL A 239 -10.29 -0.31 -19.57
CA VAL A 239 -9.54 0.84 -20.06
C VAL A 239 -8.17 0.36 -20.53
N PHE A 240 -7.80 0.76 -21.75
CA PHE A 240 -6.50 0.47 -22.34
C PHE A 240 -5.61 1.70 -22.23
N VAL A 241 -4.39 1.50 -21.74
CA VAL A 241 -3.39 2.55 -21.53
C VAL A 241 -2.09 2.18 -22.21
N GLN A 242 -1.36 3.19 -22.68
CA GLN A 242 -0.04 2.96 -23.26
C GLN A 242 0.93 2.43 -22.21
N ASN A 243 1.67 1.37 -22.54
CA ASN A 243 2.73 0.91 -21.66
C ASN A 243 3.91 1.90 -21.73
N ARG A 244 4.19 2.58 -20.60
CA ARG A 244 5.28 3.56 -20.52
C ARG A 244 6.67 2.94 -20.74
N ASN A 245 6.85 1.67 -20.37
CA ASN A 245 8.12 0.94 -20.53
C ASN A 245 8.33 0.45 -21.97
N ASN A 246 7.23 0.17 -22.69
CA ASN A 246 7.26 -0.24 -24.08
C ASN A 246 6.10 0.43 -24.83
N ARG A 247 6.35 1.58 -25.47
CA ARG A 247 5.29 2.39 -26.12
C ARG A 247 4.54 1.67 -27.25
N ARG A 248 5.06 0.54 -27.76
CA ARG A 248 4.40 -0.31 -28.76
C ARG A 248 3.38 -1.28 -28.14
N ASP A 249 3.41 -1.42 -26.83
CA ASP A 249 2.58 -2.32 -26.05
C ASP A 249 1.54 -1.53 -25.25
N TRP A 250 0.55 -2.25 -24.71
CA TRP A 250 -0.57 -1.68 -23.96
C TRP A 250 -0.79 -2.45 -22.65
N LEU A 251 -1.37 -1.77 -21.68
CA LEU A 251 -1.86 -2.37 -20.45
C LEU A 251 -3.38 -2.20 -20.40
N ALA A 252 -4.07 -3.13 -19.75
CA ALA A 252 -5.51 -3.05 -19.53
C ALA A 252 -5.82 -3.02 -18.03
N ILE A 253 -6.73 -2.12 -17.66
CA ILE A 253 -7.28 -2.01 -16.31
C ILE A 253 -8.79 -2.22 -16.43
N LEU A 254 -9.34 -3.18 -15.70
CA LEU A 254 -10.78 -3.36 -15.57
C LEU A 254 -11.30 -2.65 -14.33
N THR A 255 -12.57 -2.26 -14.39
CA THR A 255 -13.38 -1.89 -13.23
C THR A 255 -14.76 -2.54 -13.33
N THR A 256 -15.35 -2.87 -12.18
CA THR A 256 -16.76 -3.24 -12.08
C THR A 256 -17.69 -2.04 -11.87
N ASP A 257 -17.14 -0.85 -11.60
CA ASP A 257 -17.89 0.42 -11.63
C ASP A 257 -17.83 1.03 -13.04
N ILE A 258 -18.93 0.91 -13.77
CA ILE A 258 -19.04 1.37 -15.17
C ILE A 258 -19.30 2.89 -15.30
N ALA A 259 -19.58 3.57 -14.19
CA ALA A 259 -19.86 5.01 -14.15
C ALA A 259 -18.57 5.85 -14.11
N LEU A 260 -17.48 5.30 -13.57
CA LEU A 260 -16.18 5.99 -13.51
C LEU A 260 -15.65 6.37 -14.89
N ASP A 261 -15.09 7.57 -15.01
CA ASP A 261 -14.36 7.99 -16.19
C ASP A 261 -13.00 7.27 -16.31
N ASN A 262 -12.41 7.32 -17.51
CA ASN A 262 -11.18 6.56 -17.79
C ASN A 262 -9.98 7.07 -16.97
N ALA A 263 -9.87 8.38 -16.75
CA ALA A 263 -8.74 8.98 -16.03
C ALA A 263 -8.83 8.67 -14.54
N GLU A 264 -10.04 8.69 -13.98
CA GLU A 264 -10.28 8.38 -12.58
C GLU A 264 -10.00 6.92 -12.24
N ILE A 265 -10.36 5.98 -13.12
CA ILE A 265 -9.98 4.56 -12.98
C ILE A 265 -8.46 4.42 -12.83
N ILE A 266 -7.69 5.11 -13.68
CA ILE A 266 -6.22 5.05 -13.66
C ILE A 266 -5.67 5.72 -12.39
N ARG A 267 -6.23 6.88 -12.01
CA ARG A 267 -5.84 7.62 -10.81
C ARG A 267 -6.03 6.78 -9.55
N ILE A 268 -7.20 6.17 -9.39
CA ILE A 268 -7.51 5.30 -8.25
C ILE A 268 -6.61 4.06 -8.29
N TYR A 269 -6.46 3.41 -9.45
CA TYR A 269 -5.61 2.23 -9.58
C TYR A 269 -4.14 2.52 -9.22
N GLY A 270 -3.65 3.74 -9.48
CA GLY A 270 -2.33 4.19 -9.09
C GLY A 270 -2.05 4.08 -7.58
N MET A 271 -3.08 4.17 -6.73
CA MET A 271 -2.95 4.00 -5.27
C MET A 271 -2.46 2.61 -4.88
N ARG A 272 -2.66 1.59 -5.73
CA ARG A 272 -2.21 0.21 -5.49
C ARG A 272 -0.69 0.14 -5.23
N TRP A 273 0.11 1.01 -5.83
CA TRP A 273 1.58 0.98 -5.72
C TRP A 273 2.11 1.07 -4.28
N SER A 274 1.32 1.60 -3.35
CA SER A 274 1.69 1.70 -1.94
C SER A 274 1.98 0.33 -1.31
N ILE A 275 1.30 -0.75 -1.73
CA ILE A 275 1.54 -2.10 -1.20
C ILE A 275 2.90 -2.65 -1.62
N GLU A 276 3.37 -2.33 -2.82
CA GLU A 276 4.70 -2.72 -3.30
C GLU A 276 5.80 -2.01 -2.51
N THR A 277 5.57 -0.72 -2.24
CA THR A 277 6.45 0.08 -1.38
C THR A 277 6.51 -0.50 0.02
N PHE A 278 5.36 -0.88 0.58
CA PHE A 278 5.28 -1.61 1.85
C PHE A 278 6.08 -2.92 1.81
N PHE A 279 5.89 -3.79 0.82
CA PHE A 279 6.63 -5.04 0.73
C PHE A 279 8.14 -4.83 0.64
N LYS A 280 8.58 -3.82 -0.10
CA LYS A 280 9.99 -3.44 -0.18
C LYS A 280 10.54 -3.05 1.19
N VAL A 281 9.83 -2.21 1.95
CA VAL A 281 10.23 -1.80 3.30
C VAL A 281 10.21 -2.98 4.27
N ALA A 282 9.12 -3.76 4.29
CA ALA A 282 8.94 -4.89 5.19
C ALA A 282 10.06 -5.93 5.01
N LYS A 283 10.43 -6.25 3.76
CA LYS A 283 11.50 -7.20 3.46
C LYS A 283 12.90 -6.64 3.74
N SER A 284 13.23 -5.47 3.20
CA SER A 284 14.60 -4.95 3.20
C SER A 284 15.01 -4.31 4.54
N ARG A 285 14.09 -3.55 5.16
CA ARG A 285 14.34 -2.75 6.35
C ARG A 285 13.84 -3.43 7.62
N LEU A 286 12.64 -3.99 7.59
CA LEU A 286 12.02 -4.65 8.76
C LEU A 286 12.27 -6.16 8.82
N LYS A 287 13.10 -6.68 7.90
CA LYS A 287 13.64 -8.05 7.91
C LYS A 287 12.58 -9.15 7.98
N LEU A 288 11.42 -8.93 7.34
CA LEU A 288 10.30 -9.86 7.29
C LEU A 288 10.73 -11.31 6.95
N GLY A 289 11.58 -11.48 5.94
CA GLY A 289 12.02 -12.79 5.48
C GLY A 289 13.33 -13.32 6.10
N THR A 290 14.20 -12.45 6.62
CA THR A 290 15.61 -12.80 6.91
C THR A 290 15.96 -12.87 8.40
N GLU A 291 15.26 -12.13 9.27
CA GLU A 291 15.52 -12.14 10.71
C GLU A 291 15.00 -13.41 11.41
N PHE A 292 13.99 -14.05 10.82
CA PHE A 292 13.27 -15.14 11.44
C PHE A 292 13.79 -16.51 11.01
N GLN A 293 14.07 -17.41 11.94
CA GLN A 293 14.51 -18.80 11.67
C GLN A 293 13.59 -19.85 12.31
N GLY A 294 12.39 -19.45 12.71
CA GLY A 294 11.42 -20.33 13.34
C GLY A 294 10.83 -21.38 12.42
N ARG A 295 10.45 -22.53 13.02
CA ARG A 295 9.85 -23.65 12.31
C ARG A 295 8.33 -23.76 12.48
N SER A 296 7.80 -23.24 13.58
CA SER A 296 6.36 -23.24 13.88
C SER A 296 5.61 -22.23 13.02
N PHE A 297 4.41 -22.62 12.58
CA PHE A 297 3.52 -21.71 11.87
C PHE A 297 3.06 -20.54 12.76
N ASP A 298 2.74 -20.78 14.03
CA ASP A 298 2.30 -19.73 14.97
C ASP A 298 3.38 -18.66 15.15
N MET A 299 4.63 -19.08 15.19
CA MET A 299 5.77 -18.18 15.35
C MET A 299 5.98 -17.32 14.09
N MET A 300 5.71 -17.85 12.89
CA MET A 300 5.70 -17.06 11.66
C MET A 300 4.56 -16.04 11.61
N ILE A 301 3.37 -16.40 12.11
CA ILE A 301 2.24 -15.47 12.24
C ILE A 301 2.60 -14.34 13.22
N SER A 302 3.13 -14.69 14.39
CA SER A 302 3.55 -13.71 15.42
C SER A 302 4.61 -12.75 14.88
N HIS A 303 5.66 -13.28 14.24
CA HIS A 303 6.72 -12.47 13.63
C HIS A 303 6.20 -11.53 12.55
N THR A 304 5.40 -12.03 11.61
CA THR A 304 4.81 -11.19 10.55
C THR A 304 3.96 -10.08 11.17
N THR A 305 3.16 -10.40 12.19
CA THR A 305 2.34 -9.41 12.92
C THR A 305 3.19 -8.32 13.57
N ILE A 306 4.32 -8.67 14.18
CA ILE A 306 5.26 -7.71 14.78
C ILE A 306 5.88 -6.81 13.71
N VAL A 307 6.31 -7.37 12.57
CA VAL A 307 6.86 -6.58 11.45
C VAL A 307 5.82 -5.61 10.90
N PHE A 308 4.60 -6.08 10.71
CA PHE A 308 3.47 -5.28 10.24
C PHE A 308 3.12 -4.16 11.24
N THR A 309 3.18 -4.46 12.54
CA THR A 309 3.01 -3.48 13.62
C THR A 309 4.09 -2.40 13.57
N ARG A 310 5.35 -2.78 13.42
CA ARG A 310 6.48 -1.84 13.29
C ARG A 310 6.31 -0.93 12.08
N TYR A 311 5.91 -1.48 10.93
CA TYR A 311 5.63 -0.68 9.74
C TYR A 311 4.50 0.33 10.00
N LEU A 312 3.40 -0.13 10.60
CA LEU A 312 2.22 0.70 10.86
C LEU A 312 2.55 1.87 11.79
N ILE A 313 3.37 1.66 12.82
CA ILE A 313 3.84 2.72 13.73
C ILE A 313 4.73 3.72 12.96
N LEU A 314 5.64 3.23 12.12
CA LEU A 314 6.49 4.11 11.31
C LEU A 314 5.66 4.93 10.30
N GLU A 315 4.61 4.33 9.73
CA GLU A 315 3.72 5.02 8.82
C GLU A 315 2.87 6.06 9.54
N TRP A 316 2.43 5.77 10.76
CA TRP A 316 1.82 6.75 11.65
C TRP A 316 2.76 7.94 11.89
N GLU A 317 3.98 7.68 12.33
CA GLU A 317 4.99 8.72 12.59
C GLU A 317 5.27 9.53 11.32
N ARG A 318 5.40 8.87 10.16
CA ARG A 318 5.56 9.55 8.87
C ARG A 318 4.37 10.46 8.58
N ARG A 319 3.13 10.00 8.81
CA ARG A 319 1.93 10.80 8.60
C ARG A 319 1.89 11.99 9.54
N GLN A 320 2.24 11.82 10.82
CA GLN A 320 2.26 12.94 11.78
C GLN A 320 3.36 13.96 11.51
N ASN A 321 4.50 13.55 10.96
CA ASN A 321 5.63 14.46 10.74
C ASN A 321 5.65 15.10 9.34
N ASN A 322 5.00 14.48 8.35
CA ASN A 322 5.01 14.96 6.97
C ASN A 322 3.64 15.47 6.47
N ASP A 323 2.61 15.44 7.31
CA ASP A 323 1.35 16.09 6.97
C ASP A 323 1.44 17.58 7.32
N GLU A 324 1.35 18.44 6.32
CA GLU A 324 1.27 19.88 6.53
C GLU A 324 0.07 20.26 7.42
N ARG A 325 -0.94 19.39 7.58
CA ARG A 325 -2.07 19.58 8.51
C ARG A 325 -1.76 19.22 9.96
N SER A 326 -0.80 18.33 10.24
CA SER A 326 -0.34 18.07 11.60
C SER A 326 0.68 19.12 12.05
N LEU A 327 1.52 19.60 11.14
CA LEU A 327 2.20 20.89 11.28
C LEU A 327 1.19 22.02 11.39
N GLY A 328 0.11 21.94 10.62
CA GLY A 328 -1.02 22.85 10.59
C GLY A 328 -1.76 22.92 11.90
N GLY A 329 -1.83 21.86 12.71
CA GLY A 329 -2.41 21.92 14.07
C GLY A 329 -1.55 22.75 15.03
N LEU A 330 -0.21 22.62 14.94
CA LEU A 330 0.71 23.53 15.62
C LEU A 330 0.61 24.93 15.02
N PHE A 331 0.53 25.03 13.69
CA PHE A 331 0.41 26.28 12.96
C PHE A 331 -0.90 26.98 13.29
N TYR A 332 -2.04 26.31 13.48
CA TYR A 332 -3.31 26.91 13.91
C TYR A 332 -3.24 27.36 15.36
N LEU A 333 -2.56 26.61 16.24
CA LEU A 333 -2.28 27.04 17.61
C LEU A 333 -1.36 28.29 17.66
N PHE A 334 -0.51 28.49 16.65
CA PHE A 334 0.34 29.68 16.50
C PHE A 334 -0.25 30.74 15.54
N ALA A 335 -1.20 30.41 14.68
CA ALA A 335 -1.77 31.26 13.62
C ALA A 335 -3.09 31.89 14.02
N ASP A 336 -3.69 31.51 15.15
CA ASP A 336 -4.63 32.41 15.83
C ASP A 336 -3.95 33.73 16.25
N GLU A 337 -2.61 33.78 16.34
CA GLU A 337 -1.82 35.02 16.45
C GLU A 337 -1.34 35.59 15.08
N VAL A 338 -1.40 34.81 13.99
CA VAL A 338 -0.84 35.15 12.66
C VAL A 338 -1.90 35.03 11.55
N ASN A 339 -3.14 35.44 11.83
CA ASN A 339 -4.13 35.61 10.77
C ASN A 339 -3.88 36.92 10.00
N ASP A 340 -3.95 36.79 8.66
CA ASP A 340 -3.94 37.84 7.64
C ASP A 340 -2.60 38.48 7.24
N LEU A 341 -1.65 37.67 6.78
CA LEU A 341 -0.62 38.18 5.86
C LEU A 341 -0.68 37.41 4.54
N ASP A 342 -1.09 38.11 3.47
CA ASP A 342 -1.04 37.55 2.12
C ASP A 342 0.40 37.20 1.73
N LEU A 343 0.57 36.23 0.81
CA LEU A 343 1.87 35.73 0.38
C LEU A 343 2.84 36.86 -0.05
N LYS A 344 2.29 37.93 -0.63
CA LYS A 344 3.06 39.11 -1.07
C LYS A 344 3.58 39.90 0.13
N THR A 345 2.81 40.02 1.19
CA THR A 345 3.15 40.74 2.42
C THR A 345 4.17 39.94 3.24
N THR A 346 4.00 38.62 3.34
CA THR A 346 4.96 37.73 4.01
C THR A 346 6.31 37.72 3.30
N LEU A 347 6.34 37.65 1.96
CA LEU A 347 7.57 37.74 1.18
C LEU A 347 8.26 39.11 1.33
N ARG A 348 7.48 40.20 1.40
CA ARG A 348 8.03 41.55 1.63
C ARG A 348 8.63 41.70 3.03
N GLN A 349 7.93 41.23 4.07
CA GLN A 349 8.42 41.28 5.45
C GLN A 349 9.67 40.43 5.64
N LEU A 350 9.71 39.23 5.04
CA LEU A 350 10.91 38.38 5.05
C LEU A 350 12.10 39.08 4.40
N MET A 351 11.89 39.73 3.24
CA MET A 351 12.97 40.48 2.57
C MET A 351 13.40 41.71 3.36
N ALA A 352 12.47 42.46 3.96
CA ALA A 352 12.78 43.59 4.83
C ALA A 352 13.61 43.15 6.05
N PHE A 353 13.24 42.02 6.68
CA PHE A 353 14.00 41.44 7.79
C PHE A 353 15.42 40.99 7.38
N VAL A 354 15.57 40.38 6.20
CA VAL A 354 16.88 40.03 5.66
C VAL A 354 17.72 41.28 5.40
N LEU A 355 17.11 42.35 4.87
CA LEU A 355 17.78 43.63 4.62
C LEU A 355 18.17 44.36 5.92
N ASP A 356 17.37 44.27 6.98
CA ASP A 356 17.65 44.84 8.31
C ASP A 356 18.74 44.08 9.08
N LEU A 357 18.94 42.80 8.79
CA LEU A 357 20.02 42.00 9.39
C LEU A 357 21.39 42.24 8.72
N LEU A 358 21.41 42.78 7.50
CA LEU A 358 22.62 43.03 6.71
C LEU A 358 23.44 44.29 7.11
N PRO A 359 22.92 45.40 7.67
CA PRO A 359 23.71 46.61 7.93
C PRO A 359 24.60 46.47 9.18
N ASN A 360 24.32 45.50 10.06
CA ASN A 360 25.04 45.34 11.32
C ASN A 360 26.46 44.74 11.19
N LYS A 361 26.98 44.55 9.97
CA LYS A 361 28.38 44.17 9.75
C LYS A 361 28.99 44.90 8.54
N PRO A 362 30.04 45.72 8.72
CA PRO A 362 30.66 46.52 7.64
C PRO A 362 31.37 45.70 6.54
N LYS A 363 31.29 44.35 6.57
CA LYS A 363 31.88 43.43 5.58
C LYS A 363 30.87 42.78 4.61
N ASN A 364 29.56 43.08 4.71
CA ASN A 364 28.52 42.35 3.98
C ASN A 364 28.08 42.95 2.62
N ARG A 365 28.89 43.82 1.98
CA ARG A 365 28.57 44.36 0.64
C ARG A 365 28.46 43.27 -0.43
N GLU A 366 29.24 42.20 -0.30
CA GLU A 366 29.24 41.06 -1.23
C GLU A 366 27.99 40.18 -1.09
N SER A 367 27.46 40.04 0.13
CA SER A 367 26.21 39.31 0.38
C SER A 367 24.98 40.10 -0.08
N LEU A 368 25.01 41.43 0.05
CA LEU A 368 23.99 42.32 -0.51
C LEU A 368 23.95 42.25 -2.05
N SER A 369 25.12 42.28 -2.70
CA SER A 369 25.18 42.17 -4.17
C SER A 369 24.74 40.79 -4.67
N GLN A 370 25.11 39.72 -3.98
CA GLN A 370 24.64 38.36 -4.31
C GLN A 370 23.12 38.21 -4.14
N LEU A 371 22.54 38.79 -3.10
CA LEU A 371 21.09 38.77 -2.89
C LEU A 371 20.36 39.53 -4.01
N LEU A 372 20.84 40.72 -4.37
CA LEU A 372 20.28 41.51 -5.47
C LEU A 372 20.40 40.79 -6.82
N ASN A 373 21.54 40.14 -7.08
CA ASN A 373 21.72 39.33 -8.29
C ASN A 373 20.77 38.13 -8.31
N TRP A 374 20.60 37.43 -7.19
CA TRP A 374 19.65 36.33 -7.07
C TRP A 374 18.21 36.79 -7.33
N ILE A 375 17.78 37.93 -6.77
CA ILE A 375 16.47 38.53 -7.06
C ILE A 375 16.34 38.87 -8.55
N SER A 376 17.41 39.36 -9.17
CA SER A 376 17.48 39.65 -10.61
C SER A 376 17.42 38.41 -11.50
N ASP A 377 17.66 37.21 -10.97
CA ASP A 377 17.54 35.95 -11.73
C ASP A 377 16.16 35.29 -11.60
N LEU A 378 15.27 35.82 -10.75
CA LEU A 378 13.93 35.27 -10.56
C LEU A 378 13.00 35.51 -11.78
N PRO A 379 11.97 34.66 -11.96
CA PRO A 379 10.90 34.90 -12.94
C PRO A 379 10.21 36.26 -12.76
N SER A 380 9.77 36.87 -13.86
CA SER A 380 9.18 38.22 -13.90
C SER A 380 7.96 38.41 -12.98
N TYR A 381 7.11 37.38 -12.84
CA TYR A 381 5.96 37.43 -11.94
C TYR A 381 6.33 37.45 -10.45
N ILE A 382 7.50 36.92 -10.08
CA ILE A 382 8.03 36.96 -8.71
C ILE A 382 8.74 38.29 -8.46
N LYS A 383 9.53 38.78 -9.43
CA LYS A 383 10.18 40.11 -9.37
C LYS A 383 9.17 41.24 -9.14
N ALA A 384 8.00 41.16 -9.80
CA ALA A 384 6.92 42.14 -9.64
C ALA A 384 6.44 42.28 -8.18
N LEU A 385 6.62 41.25 -7.34
CA LEU A 385 6.25 41.30 -5.92
C LEU A 385 7.20 42.22 -5.10
N PHE A 386 8.43 42.43 -5.60
CA PHE A 386 9.52 43.16 -4.96
C PHE A 386 9.76 44.58 -5.52
N ALA A 387 9.00 45.03 -6.53
CA ALA A 387 9.24 46.28 -7.27
C ALA A 387 9.18 47.59 -6.43
N GLN A 388 8.75 47.53 -5.16
CA GLN A 388 8.70 48.67 -4.24
C GLN A 388 9.85 48.70 -3.21
N LEU A 389 10.78 47.74 -3.24
CA LEU A 389 11.94 47.70 -2.34
C LEU A 389 13.11 48.58 -2.82
N GLY A 390 12.91 49.38 -3.88
CA GLY A 390 13.90 50.35 -4.32
C GLY A 390 14.05 51.45 -3.27
N CYS A 391 15.23 51.56 -2.68
CA CYS A 391 15.60 52.69 -1.84
C CYS A 391 15.33 53.99 -2.60
N GLU A 392 14.41 54.80 -2.10
CA GLU A 392 14.58 56.25 -2.23
C GLU A 392 15.89 56.60 -1.50
N SER A 393 16.72 57.34 -2.23
CA SER A 393 18.08 57.85 -1.96
C SER A 393 18.60 57.80 -0.53
#